data_AF-A0A9P9ZCV6-F1
#
_entry.id   AF-A0A9P9ZCV6-F1
#
_cell.length_a   1.000
_cell.length_b   1.000
_cell.length_c   1.000
_cell.angle_alpha   90.00
_cell.angle_beta   90.00
_cell.angle_gamma   90.00
#
_symmetry.space_group_name_H-M   'P 1'
#
loop_
_entity.id
_entity.type
_entity.pdbx_description
1 polymer ?
#
loop_
_entity_poly.entity_id
_entity_poly.type
_entity_poly.pdbx_seq_one_letter_code
_entity_poly.pdbx_strand_id
1 'polypeptide(L)'
;MSFVGGRANRKATEFTFQAKDALVAKGQQEALNPNIITNRICDQLTNVCQANAAAKTACLDAKAQIQALGTRDAATAEKWNELLGFAGTDVSQ
;
A
#
# COMPACT_ATOMS: atom_id res chain seq x y z
N MET A 1 3.21 2.84 -0.88
CA MET A 1 3.20 1.56 -0.14
C MET A 1 4.64 1.10 -0.04
N SER A 2 5.04 0.53 1.08
CA SER A 2 6.39 -0.01 1.25
C SER A 2 6.37 -1.52 1.51
N PHE A 3 7.47 -2.18 1.18
CA PHE A 3 7.70 -3.61 1.30
C PHE A 3 9.01 -3.84 2.04
N VAL A 4 8.92 -4.16 3.34
CA VAL A 4 10.08 -4.17 4.25
C VAL A 4 10.10 -5.45 5.07
N GLY A 5 11.29 -6.04 5.18
CA GLY A 5 11.59 -7.21 5.98
C GLY A 5 11.75 -6.88 7.46
N GLY A 6 11.30 -7.77 8.34
CA GLY A 6 11.58 -7.64 9.77
C GLY A 6 10.79 -6.55 10.51
N ARG A 7 9.62 -6.15 9.99
CA ARG A 7 8.73 -5.25 10.73
C ARG A 7 8.22 -5.89 12.03
N ALA A 8 8.04 -5.08 13.06
CA ALA A 8 7.61 -5.51 14.39
C ALA A 8 8.52 -6.63 14.94
N ASN A 9 7.97 -7.79 15.30
CA ASN A 9 8.71 -8.95 15.82
C ASN A 9 8.97 -10.02 14.75
N ARG A 10 8.87 -9.67 13.46
CA ARG A 10 9.09 -10.61 12.35
C ARG A 10 10.58 -10.78 12.05
N LYS A 11 10.94 -11.88 11.40
CA LYS A 11 12.33 -12.12 10.93
C LYS A 11 12.69 -11.11 9.84
N ALA A 12 13.97 -10.75 9.72
CA ALA A 12 14.47 -9.84 8.68
C ALA A 12 14.14 -10.31 7.24
N THR A 13 13.99 -11.62 7.04
CA THR A 13 13.61 -12.23 5.75
C THR A 13 12.10 -12.31 5.52
N GLU A 14 11.29 -11.88 6.48
CA GLU A 14 9.83 -11.87 6.37
C GLU A 14 9.35 -10.46 6.03
N PHE A 15 9.05 -10.26 4.75
CA PHE A 15 8.66 -8.97 4.19
C PHE A 15 7.16 -8.77 4.25
N THR A 16 6.77 -7.54 4.54
CA THR A 16 5.36 -7.15 4.67
C THR A 16 5.10 -5.83 3.97
N PHE A 17 3.84 -5.61 3.62
CA PHE A 17 3.34 -4.38 3.03
C PHE A 17 2.83 -3.43 4.12
N GLN A 18 3.00 -2.12 3.90
CA GLN A 18 2.40 -1.08 4.74
C GLN A 18 2.19 0.22 3.94
N ALA A 19 1.23 1.04 4.37
CA ALA A 19 1.11 2.41 3.87
C ALA A 19 2.33 3.24 4.31
N LYS A 20 2.89 4.06 3.40
CA LYS A 20 4.04 4.94 3.69
C LYS A 20 3.61 6.21 4.41
N ASP A 21 2.44 6.74 4.03
CA ASP A 21 1.90 7.94 4.65
C ASP A 21 1.44 7.62 6.08
N ALA A 22 1.94 8.38 7.06
CA ALA A 22 1.69 8.11 8.48
C ALA A 22 0.22 8.33 8.88
N LEU A 23 -0.49 9.25 8.22
CA LEU A 23 -1.90 9.49 8.48
C LEU A 23 -2.73 8.30 7.98
N VAL A 24 -2.43 7.81 6.78
CA VAL A 24 -3.09 6.63 6.18
C VAL A 24 -2.72 5.34 6.91
N ALA A 25 -1.49 5.21 7.41
CA ALA A 25 -1.04 4.03 8.16
C ALA A 25 -1.67 3.93 9.56
N LYS A 26 -2.24 5.02 10.09
CA LYS A 26 -2.74 5.06 11.46
C LYS A 26 -3.82 4.00 11.70
N GLY A 27 -3.62 3.20 12.75
CA GLY A 27 -4.54 2.15 13.16
C GLY A 27 -4.56 0.92 12.23
N GLN A 28 -3.57 0.76 11.37
CA GLN A 28 -3.35 -0.44 10.57
C GLN A 28 -1.92 -0.96 10.82
N GLN A 29 -1.80 -2.26 11.05
CA GLN A 29 -0.50 -2.96 11.09
C GLN A 29 -0.08 -3.43 9.69
N GLU A 30 1.19 -3.77 9.56
CA GLU A 30 1.75 -4.37 8.35
C GLU A 30 1.05 -5.69 7.99
N ALA A 31 1.02 -6.04 6.71
CA ALA A 31 0.38 -7.27 6.26
C ALA A 31 1.21 -8.01 5.21
N LEU A 32 1.13 -9.34 5.21
CA LEU A 32 1.74 -10.19 4.17
C LEU A 32 0.98 -10.11 2.84
N ASN A 33 -0.33 -9.83 2.89
CA ASN A 33 -1.17 -9.72 1.72
C ASN A 33 -1.31 -8.23 1.32
N PRO A 34 -0.83 -7.83 0.13
CA PRO A 34 -0.90 -6.43 -0.32
C PRO A 34 -2.34 -5.92 -0.43
N ASN A 35 -3.31 -6.79 -0.74
CA ASN A 35 -4.72 -6.40 -0.89
C ASN A 35 -5.36 -5.88 0.42
N ILE A 36 -4.83 -6.29 1.59
CA ILE A 36 -5.26 -5.74 2.88
C ILE A 36 -4.83 -4.27 2.99
N ILE A 37 -3.61 -3.97 2.57
CA ILE A 37 -3.04 -2.62 2.64
C ILE A 37 -3.66 -1.70 1.60
N THR A 38 -3.84 -2.14 0.35
CA THR A 38 -4.49 -1.33 -0.68
C THR A 38 -5.94 -1.01 -0.31
N ASN A 39 -6.69 -1.98 0.23
CA ASN A 39 -8.02 -1.73 0.75
C ASN A 39 -8.01 -0.67 1.86
N ARG A 40 -7.13 -0.84 2.86
CA ARG A 40 -7.02 0.12 3.95
C ARG A 40 -6.67 1.52 3.46
N ILE A 41 -5.73 1.64 2.51
CA ILE A 41 -5.35 2.96 1.96
C ILE A 41 -6.58 3.63 1.35
N CYS A 42 -7.35 2.93 0.51
CA CYS A 42 -8.55 3.51 -0.10
C CYS A 42 -9.63 3.87 0.91
N ASP A 43 -9.80 3.08 1.97
CA ASP A 43 -10.74 3.39 3.07
C ASP A 43 -10.33 4.69 3.79
N GLN A 44 -9.03 4.87 4.05
CA GLN A 44 -8.51 6.06 4.73
C GLN A 44 -8.63 7.33 3.88
N LEU A 45 -8.53 7.22 2.55
CA LEU A 45 -8.83 8.33 1.66
C LEU A 45 -10.25 8.87 1.85
N THR A 46 -11.20 7.99 2.20
CA THR A 46 -12.58 8.39 2.49
C THR A 46 -12.76 8.88 3.91
N ASN A 47 -12.27 8.11 4.89
CA ASN A 47 -12.66 8.28 6.29
C ASN A 47 -11.80 9.28 7.05
N VAL A 48 -10.56 9.51 6.62
CA VAL A 48 -9.60 10.37 7.34
C VAL A 48 -9.11 11.51 6.47
N CYS A 49 -8.69 11.23 5.23
CA CYS A 49 -8.16 12.28 4.36
C CYS A 49 -9.25 13.15 3.72
N GLN A 50 -10.51 12.70 3.72
CA GLN A 50 -11.62 13.34 3.01
C GLN A 50 -11.27 13.69 1.56
N ALA A 51 -10.57 12.78 0.88
CA ALA A 51 -10.05 13.00 -0.46
C ALA A 51 -11.17 13.23 -1.47
N ASN A 52 -10.83 13.92 -2.56
CA ASN A 52 -11.75 14.17 -3.66
C ASN A 52 -12.14 12.87 -4.41
N ALA A 53 -13.17 12.96 -5.26
CA ALA A 53 -13.67 11.82 -6.01
C ALA A 53 -12.60 11.20 -6.93
N ALA A 54 -11.80 12.02 -7.61
CA ALA A 54 -10.76 11.55 -8.52
C ALA A 54 -9.71 10.69 -7.81
N ALA A 55 -9.27 11.10 -6.62
CA ALA A 55 -8.31 10.35 -5.81
C ALA A 55 -8.89 8.99 -5.34
N LYS A 56 -10.17 8.97 -4.96
CA LYS A 56 -10.86 7.73 -4.57
C LYS A 56 -10.99 6.77 -5.75
N THR A 57 -11.39 7.26 -6.92
CA THR A 57 -11.45 6.47 -8.15
C THR A 57 -10.08 5.89 -8.50
N ALA A 58 -9.03 6.71 -8.54
CA ALA A 58 -7.68 6.24 -8.84
C ALA A 58 -7.20 5.17 -7.85
N CYS A 59 -7.54 5.30 -6.56
CA CYS A 59 -7.20 4.28 -5.56
C CYS A 59 -7.92 2.95 -5.81
N LEU A 60 -9.22 2.98 -6.13
CA LEU A 60 -9.99 1.78 -6.43
C LEU A 60 -9.51 1.08 -7.70
N ASP A 61 -9.16 1.84 -8.73
CA ASP A 61 -8.58 1.32 -9.97
C ASP A 61 -7.21 0.69 -9.71
N ALA A 62 -6.35 1.36 -8.93
CA ALA A 62 -5.04 0.82 -8.53
C ALA A 62 -5.20 -0.46 -7.71
N LYS A 63 -6.17 -0.51 -6.80
CA LYS A 63 -6.48 -1.69 -5.99
C LYS A 63 -6.89 -2.88 -6.87
N ALA A 64 -7.76 -2.66 -7.86
CA ALA A 64 -8.17 -3.71 -8.78
C ALA A 64 -6.98 -4.25 -9.60
N GLN A 65 -6.07 -3.38 -10.03
CA GLN A 65 -4.86 -3.79 -10.76
C GLN A 65 -3.87 -4.56 -9.88
N ILE A 66 -3.68 -4.18 -8.62
CA ILE A 66 -2.85 -4.95 -7.68
C ILE A 66 -3.46 -6.32 -7.37
N GLN A 67 -4.78 -6.39 -7.23
CA GLN A 67 -5.46 -7.66 -7.07
C GLN A 67 -5.25 -8.58 -8.28
N ALA A 68 -5.33 -8.04 -9.49
CA ALA A 68 -5.09 -8.79 -10.73
C ALA A 68 -3.60 -9.19 -10.91
N LEU A 69 -2.67 -8.34 -10.45
CA LEU A 69 -1.23 -8.61 -10.55
C LEU A 69 -0.81 -9.84 -9.74
N GLY A 70 -1.41 -10.05 -8.56
CA GLY A 70 -1.25 -11.28 -7.76
C GLY A 70 0.14 -11.50 -7.13
N THR A 71 1.14 -10.67 -7.45
CA THR A 71 2.48 -10.72 -6.85
C THR A 71 2.47 -10.27 -5.38
N ARG A 72 3.51 -10.65 -4.64
CA ARG A 72 3.67 -10.35 -3.21
C ARG A 72 5.11 -9.99 -2.85
N ASP A 73 5.74 -9.21 -3.72
CA ASP A 73 7.12 -8.77 -3.60
C ASP A 73 7.22 -7.24 -3.77
N ALA A 74 8.45 -6.72 -3.86
CA ALA A 74 8.71 -5.30 -4.03
C ALA A 74 8.01 -4.73 -5.27
N ALA A 75 7.90 -5.50 -6.36
CA ALA A 75 7.26 -5.03 -7.59
C ALA A 75 5.77 -4.73 -7.38
N THR A 76 5.10 -5.40 -6.43
CA THR A 76 3.73 -5.05 -6.04
C THR A 76 3.65 -3.64 -5.43
N ALA A 77 4.60 -3.31 -4.54
CA ALA A 77 4.65 -2.00 -3.91
C ALA A 77 5.04 -0.90 -4.89
N GLU A 78 5.97 -1.18 -5.79
CA GLU A 78 6.38 -0.28 -6.87
C GLU A 78 5.19 0.01 -7.80
N LYS A 79 4.52 -1.04 -8.28
CA LYS A 79 3.39 -0.88 -9.20
C LYS A 79 2.25 -0.09 -8.57
N TRP A 80 1.93 -0.33 -7.29
CA TRP A 80 0.93 0.46 -6.58
C TRP A 80 1.28 1.96 -6.55
N ASN A 81 2.54 2.28 -6.28
CA ASN A 81 2.98 3.67 -6.21
C ASN A 81 2.97 4.33 -7.59
N GLU A 82 3.44 3.62 -8.62
CA GLU A 82 3.40 4.06 -10.01
C GLU A 82 1.97 4.41 -10.45
N LEU A 83 0.99 3.52 -10.17
CA LEU A 83 -0.41 3.71 -10.52
C LEU A 83 -1.04 4.97 -9.89
N LEU A 84 -0.48 5.43 -8.79
CA LEU A 84 -0.93 6.64 -8.08
C LEU A 84 -0.03 7.86 -8.35
N GLY A 85 0.89 7.78 -9.32
CA GLY A 85 1.74 8.89 -9.74
C GLY A 85 3.04 9.04 -8.95
N PHE A 86 3.43 8.05 -8.14
CA PHE A 86 4.64 8.04 -7.31
C PHE A 86 5.70 7.05 -7.84
N ALA A 87 5.84 6.96 -9.17
CA ALA A 87 6.85 6.10 -9.81
C ALA A 87 8.26 6.43 -9.31
N GLY A 88 9.09 5.40 -9.10
CA GLY A 88 10.47 5.56 -8.62
C GLY A 88 10.61 5.85 -7.12
N THR A 89 9.52 5.84 -6.34
CA THR A 89 9.61 5.97 -4.88
C THR A 89 10.30 4.74 -4.27
N ASP A 90 11.20 4.96 -3.31
CA ASP A 90 11.84 3.88 -2.55
C ASP A 90 10.80 3.09 -1.75
N VAL A 91 10.67 1.78 -2.00
CA VAL A 91 9.72 0.91 -1.29
C VAL A 91 10.32 0.21 -0.08
N SER A 92 11.62 0.38 0.18
CA SER A 92 12.35 -0.31 1.26
C SER A 92 12.30 0.39 2.63
N GLN A 93 11.45 1.42 2.77
CA GLN A 93 11.27 2.23 3.99
C GLN A 93 9.80 2.24 4.44
#